data_AF-A0A0B7MP87-F1
#
_entry.id   AF-A0A0B7MP87-F1
#
_cell.length_a   1.000
_cell.length_b   1.000
_cell.length_c   1.000
_cell.angle_alpha   90.00
_cell.angle_beta   90.00
_cell.angle_gamma   90.00
#
_symmetry.space_group_name_H-M   'P 1'
#
loop_
_entity.id
_entity.type
_entity.pdbx_description
1 polymer ?
#
loop_
_entity_poly.entity_id
_entity_poly.type
_entity_poly.pdbx_seq_one_letter_code
_entity_poly.pdbx_strand_id
1 'polypeptide(L)'
;MIIITIMGFLVAIVAPFMGFLDNRQRTKMTRERMMVICTAILGDDSARDNRNIPPGSYVGDRGCLPLLHPSEWDDENKRWDWPHLETDPEDPETIEDNNGTGQPLSLWEEVTAEKDDWRGPYISCPHDEYPGDTDNLKPEMHEFKMRQTEGKLADAWGRSILFWKEYEEGGGEETATLWIISEGPDRKSGWRDAMKGGNMVLPGDPKAVRYDPAAKESKDDIVVKITPNEWYAPGQAAQESREKKTHQLLEEIKTALLGPAGAFDANGRRIISGYLGDLGSWPSLYEWVASSENGEGHWEEADGGEGQPRGLWDESCVEEPVAGTGFRWSGPYLSRPWGKGEEEVLRDGWNNPLKFTLDENAQVLTITSAGPDEEYGTEDDLFIEIAAAEWQVEELTEGSLKGRLENNNPTLGEVIVVFYYHPEEEPAESEPIPLKDLEENSIENIDFLIEVPESSSFICTGQRLVKVFSVNDGIRGDELTRTTVYISTRGTQSPTIVQLVLKIPPGEPVDNGEPG
;
A
#
# COMPACT_ATOMS: atom_id res chain seq x y z
N MET A 1 -10.07 -11.37 9.80
CA MET A 1 -10.28 -12.81 9.49
C MET A 1 -10.88 -12.89 8.10
N ILE A 2 -10.39 -13.77 7.23
CA ILE A 2 -10.56 -13.79 5.75
C ILE A 2 -9.47 -12.99 5.01
N ILE A 3 -8.20 -13.40 5.21
CA ILE A 3 -7.19 -13.61 4.14
C ILE A 3 -6.37 -14.83 4.60
N ILE A 4 -7.04 -15.98 4.76
CA ILE A 4 -6.41 -17.31 4.90
C ILE A 4 -7.11 -18.16 3.85
N THR A 5 -6.86 -17.91 2.58
CA THR A 5 -7.49 -18.72 1.53
C THR A 5 -6.74 -18.85 0.21
N ILE A 6 -5.50 -18.34 0.04
CA ILE A 6 -4.79 -18.47 -1.26
C ILE A 6 -3.39 -19.13 -1.19
N MET A 7 -2.81 -19.42 -0.02
CA MET A 7 -1.57 -20.24 0.06
C MET A 7 -1.77 -21.58 0.79
N GLY A 8 -2.92 -22.22 0.56
CA GLY A 8 -3.30 -23.49 1.19
C GLY A 8 -3.26 -24.71 0.27
N PHE A 9 -2.60 -24.66 -0.90
CA PHE A 9 -2.58 -25.79 -1.83
C PHE A 9 -1.25 -25.94 -2.57
N LEU A 10 -0.30 -26.65 -1.93
CA LEU A 10 0.45 -27.80 -2.49
C LEU A 10 1.58 -28.28 -1.54
N VAL A 11 1.23 -28.79 -0.35
CA VAL A 11 2.15 -29.67 0.42
C VAL A 11 1.45 -30.99 0.79
N ALA A 12 0.63 -31.49 -0.12
CA ALA A 12 0.06 -32.84 -0.01
C ALA A 12 0.10 -33.53 -1.38
N ILE A 13 1.31 -33.80 -1.89
CA ILE A 13 1.50 -34.78 -2.97
C ILE A 13 2.47 -35.87 -2.48
N VAL A 14 1.84 -36.90 -1.91
CA VAL A 14 2.18 -38.33 -1.99
C VAL A 14 3.29 -38.84 -1.06
N ALA A 15 2.87 -39.25 0.14
CA ALA A 15 3.44 -40.40 0.85
C ALA A 15 3.25 -41.70 0.02
N PRO A 16 4.04 -42.77 0.24
CA PRO A 16 4.95 -43.29 -0.78
C PRO A 16 4.34 -44.39 -1.66
N PHE A 17 4.38 -44.20 -2.98
CA PHE A 17 4.46 -45.33 -3.91
C PHE A 17 5.93 -45.68 -4.14
N MET A 18 6.50 -46.40 -3.15
CA MET A 18 7.82 -47.01 -3.20
C MET A 18 7.94 -47.93 -4.43
N GLY A 19 8.89 -47.61 -5.32
CA GLY A 19 9.53 -48.63 -6.16
C GLY A 19 9.92 -48.25 -7.60
N PHE A 20 9.27 -47.27 -8.24
CA PHE A 20 9.50 -47.04 -9.69
C PHE A 20 9.31 -45.58 -10.13
N LEU A 21 9.66 -44.58 -9.32
CA LEU A 21 9.84 -43.25 -9.88
C LEU A 21 11.15 -43.26 -10.69
N ASP A 22 11.03 -43.18 -12.02
CA ASP A 22 12.15 -43.05 -12.93
C ASP A 22 12.91 -41.75 -12.64
N ASN A 23 14.22 -41.71 -12.93
CA ASN A 23 15.08 -40.56 -12.66
C ASN A 23 14.51 -39.26 -13.24
N ARG A 24 13.82 -39.33 -14.39
CA ARG A 24 13.15 -38.17 -14.99
C ARG A 24 12.07 -37.57 -14.10
N GLN A 25 11.28 -38.39 -13.41
CA GLN A 25 10.22 -37.92 -12.52
C GLN A 25 10.82 -37.29 -11.27
N ARG A 26 11.86 -37.91 -10.70
CA ARG A 26 12.59 -37.35 -9.55
C ARG A 26 13.25 -36.02 -9.90
N THR A 27 13.90 -35.90 -11.07
CA THR A 27 14.44 -34.63 -11.57
C THR A 27 13.36 -33.55 -11.66
N LYS A 28 12.15 -33.88 -12.14
CA LYS A 28 11.04 -32.92 -12.21
C LYS A 28 10.60 -32.47 -10.82
N MET A 29 10.37 -33.41 -9.91
CA MET A 29 9.98 -33.12 -8.53
C MET A 29 11.04 -32.31 -7.78
N THR A 30 12.32 -32.61 -7.97
CA THR A 30 13.42 -31.84 -7.37
C THR A 30 13.43 -30.40 -7.87
N ARG A 31 13.21 -30.17 -9.18
CA ARG A 31 13.06 -28.81 -9.71
C ARG A 31 11.86 -28.10 -9.12
N GLU A 32 10.72 -28.77 -9.01
CA GLU A 32 9.51 -28.20 -8.38
C GLU A 32 9.78 -27.81 -6.92
N ARG A 33 10.46 -28.66 -6.13
CA ARG A 33 10.88 -28.34 -4.74
C ARG A 33 11.84 -27.14 -4.68
N MET A 34 12.82 -27.08 -5.56
CA MET A 34 13.73 -25.92 -5.65
C MET A 34 13.00 -24.64 -6.03
N MET A 35 12.01 -24.71 -6.91
CA MET A 35 11.19 -23.53 -7.25
C MET A 35 10.35 -23.07 -6.06
N VAL A 36 9.79 -23.98 -5.25
CA VAL A 36 9.11 -23.60 -3.99
C VAL A 36 10.07 -22.86 -3.05
N ILE A 37 11.32 -23.31 -2.94
CA ILE A 37 12.35 -22.62 -2.17
C ILE A 37 12.64 -21.24 -2.76
N CYS A 38 12.80 -21.12 -4.08
CA CYS A 38 12.97 -19.82 -4.74
C CYS A 38 11.77 -18.89 -4.53
N THR A 39 10.54 -19.40 -4.60
CA THR A 39 9.32 -18.63 -4.35
C THR A 39 9.23 -18.16 -2.91
N ALA A 40 9.66 -18.97 -1.94
CA ALA A 40 9.75 -18.55 -0.55
C ALA A 40 10.77 -17.41 -0.35
N ILE A 41 11.88 -17.45 -1.10
CA ILE A 41 12.93 -16.43 -1.03
C ILE A 41 12.54 -15.14 -1.76
N LEU A 42 12.04 -15.23 -2.99
CA LEU A 42 11.83 -14.11 -3.93
C LEU A 42 10.37 -13.71 -4.15
N GLY A 43 9.41 -14.55 -3.78
CA GLY A 43 8.00 -14.43 -4.19
C GLY A 43 7.65 -15.19 -5.48
N ASP A 44 6.38 -15.13 -5.89
CA ASP A 44 5.82 -15.86 -7.05
C ASP A 44 6.46 -15.44 -8.40
N ASP A 45 6.44 -16.33 -9.40
CA ASP A 45 7.06 -16.12 -10.72
C ASP A 45 6.46 -14.92 -11.48
N SER A 46 5.20 -14.58 -11.22
CA SER A 46 4.57 -13.35 -11.74
C SER A 46 5.23 -12.06 -11.21
N ALA A 47 5.86 -12.15 -10.05
CA ALA A 47 6.64 -11.10 -9.39
C ALA A 47 8.09 -11.06 -9.89
N ARG A 48 8.66 -12.24 -10.22
CA ARG A 48 9.98 -12.43 -10.83
C ARG A 48 10.08 -11.83 -12.24
N ASP A 49 9.04 -11.95 -13.06
CA ASP A 49 9.00 -11.37 -14.42
C ASP A 49 8.82 -9.83 -14.42
N ASN A 50 8.17 -9.28 -13.38
CA ASN A 50 8.00 -7.83 -13.18
C ASN A 50 9.07 -7.20 -12.27
N ARG A 51 10.08 -7.98 -11.82
CA ARG A 51 11.15 -7.58 -10.88
C ARG A 51 10.65 -6.86 -9.63
N ASN A 52 9.47 -7.26 -9.16
CA ASN A 52 8.84 -6.73 -7.97
C ASN A 52 8.92 -7.82 -6.90
N ILE A 53 9.74 -7.65 -5.86
CA ILE A 53 9.79 -8.62 -4.76
C ILE A 53 8.57 -8.34 -3.86
N PRO A 54 7.60 -9.25 -3.77
CA PRO A 54 6.36 -9.00 -3.07
C PRO A 54 6.56 -9.10 -1.54
N PRO A 55 5.82 -8.29 -0.75
CA PRO A 55 5.68 -8.51 0.69
C PRO A 55 5.22 -9.94 1.00
N GLY A 56 5.79 -10.58 2.04
CA GLY A 56 5.52 -11.99 2.39
C GLY A 56 6.46 -13.02 1.74
N SER A 57 7.51 -12.56 1.07
CA SER A 57 8.68 -13.37 0.68
C SER A 57 9.86 -13.03 1.58
N TYR A 58 10.82 -13.94 1.75
CA TYR A 58 11.95 -13.70 2.66
C TYR A 58 12.72 -12.41 2.30
N VAL A 59 13.07 -12.21 1.02
CA VAL A 59 13.79 -11.01 0.58
C VAL A 59 12.91 -9.78 0.68
N GLY A 60 11.60 -9.89 0.42
CA GLY A 60 10.65 -8.79 0.58
C GLY A 60 10.52 -8.32 2.03
N ASP A 61 10.64 -9.25 2.98
CA ASP A 61 10.48 -8.96 4.41
C ASP A 61 11.81 -8.63 5.10
N ARG A 62 12.95 -9.17 4.64
CA ARG A 62 14.27 -9.03 5.29
C ARG A 62 15.28 -8.19 4.51
N GLY A 63 14.99 -7.83 3.26
CA GLY A 63 15.89 -7.05 2.40
C GLY A 63 17.20 -7.75 1.99
N CYS A 64 17.40 -9.01 2.38
CA CYS A 64 18.64 -9.76 2.18
C CYS A 64 18.37 -11.24 1.86
N LEU A 65 19.37 -11.95 1.35
CA LEU A 65 19.30 -13.42 1.21
C LEU A 65 19.38 -14.10 2.58
N PRO A 66 18.70 -15.26 2.76
CA PRO A 66 18.74 -15.98 4.03
C PRO A 66 20.17 -16.36 4.41
N LEU A 67 20.50 -16.22 5.70
CA LEU A 67 21.75 -16.72 6.25
C LEU A 67 21.81 -18.24 6.13
N LEU A 68 23.01 -18.77 5.90
CA LEU A 68 23.22 -20.21 5.78
C LEU A 68 23.89 -20.73 7.05
N HIS A 69 23.21 -21.64 7.73
CA HIS A 69 23.64 -22.18 9.01
C HIS A 69 24.23 -23.59 8.84
N PRO A 70 25.46 -23.83 9.31
CA PRO A 70 26.06 -25.16 9.28
C PRO A 70 25.45 -26.07 10.37
N SER A 71 25.26 -27.34 10.03
CA SER A 71 24.61 -28.34 10.89
C SER A 71 25.62 -29.21 11.63
N GLU A 72 25.34 -29.51 12.90
CA GLU A 72 25.99 -30.59 13.62
C GLU A 72 25.00 -31.70 13.96
N TRP A 73 25.47 -32.95 13.94
CA TRP A 73 24.60 -34.08 14.28
C TRP A 73 24.54 -34.24 15.79
N ASP A 74 23.35 -34.13 16.36
CA ASP A 74 23.08 -34.44 17.75
C ASP A 74 22.69 -35.93 17.86
N ASP A 75 23.62 -36.74 18.35
CA ASP A 75 23.41 -38.17 18.49
C ASP A 75 22.45 -38.55 19.63
N GLU A 76 22.25 -37.66 20.62
CA GLU A 76 21.35 -37.87 21.75
C GLU A 76 19.90 -37.69 21.33
N ASN A 77 19.59 -36.60 20.62
CA ASN A 77 18.24 -36.30 20.15
C ASN A 77 17.93 -36.85 18.74
N LYS A 78 18.92 -37.49 18.08
CA LYS A 78 18.81 -38.07 16.72
C LYS A 78 18.28 -37.06 15.70
N ARG A 79 18.77 -35.83 15.77
CA ARG A 79 18.40 -34.72 14.88
C ARG A 79 19.61 -33.87 14.53
N TRP A 80 19.47 -33.03 13.51
CA TRP A 80 20.43 -31.96 13.26
C TRP A 80 20.22 -30.83 14.25
N ASP A 81 21.32 -30.31 14.77
CA ASP A 81 21.37 -29.16 15.67
C ASP A 81 22.18 -28.02 15.05
N TRP A 82 21.93 -26.81 15.53
CA TRP A 82 22.42 -25.56 14.96
C TRP A 82 23.18 -24.74 16.02
N PRO A 83 24.36 -25.22 16.45
CA PRO A 83 25.02 -24.75 17.68
C PRO A 83 25.46 -23.27 17.66
N HIS A 84 25.53 -22.64 16.48
CA HIS A 84 25.90 -21.22 16.32
C HIS A 84 24.75 -20.24 16.58
N LEU A 85 23.56 -20.72 16.96
CA LEU A 85 22.41 -19.87 17.28
C LEU A 85 22.36 -19.43 18.76
N GLU A 86 23.17 -20.05 19.63
CA GLU A 86 23.15 -19.81 21.09
C GLU A 86 24.25 -18.84 21.57
N THR A 87 25.09 -18.31 20.67
CA THR A 87 26.17 -17.38 21.02
C THR A 87 25.71 -15.92 21.02
N ASP A 88 26.14 -15.20 22.06
CA ASP A 88 25.82 -13.81 22.40
C ASP A 88 25.96 -12.84 21.21
N PRO A 89 24.92 -12.05 20.85
CA PRO A 89 24.97 -11.10 19.74
C PRO A 89 26.02 -9.97 19.92
N GLU A 90 26.60 -9.82 21.11
CA GLU A 90 27.68 -8.85 21.39
C GLU A 90 29.10 -9.37 21.06
N ASP A 91 29.26 -10.61 20.59
CA ASP A 91 30.56 -11.15 20.15
C ASP A 91 30.68 -11.16 18.60
N PRO A 92 31.19 -10.07 17.99
CA PRO A 92 31.31 -9.94 16.53
C PRO A 92 32.23 -11.00 15.90
N GLU A 93 33.09 -11.68 16.67
CA GLU A 93 33.94 -12.75 16.13
C GLU A 93 33.17 -14.05 15.84
N THR A 94 31.94 -14.22 16.35
CA THR A 94 31.14 -15.45 16.14
C THR A 94 30.16 -15.39 14.98
N ILE A 95 29.72 -14.18 14.58
CA ILE A 95 28.86 -13.95 13.41
C ILE A 95 29.70 -13.79 12.11
N GLU A 96 30.99 -13.46 12.24
CA GLU A 96 31.82 -13.04 11.10
C GLU A 96 32.14 -14.13 10.05
N ASP A 97 31.92 -15.42 10.28
CA ASP A 97 32.59 -16.45 9.45
C ASP A 97 31.74 -17.65 8.98
N ASN A 98 30.44 -17.49 8.74
CA ASN A 98 29.62 -18.55 8.13
C ASN A 98 29.74 -18.60 6.59
N ASN A 99 30.93 -19.01 6.13
CA ASN A 99 31.33 -19.89 5.00
C ASN A 99 30.49 -20.04 3.71
N GLY A 100 29.49 -19.20 3.48
CA GLY A 100 28.59 -19.29 2.36
C GLY A 100 27.93 -20.65 2.18
N THR A 101 27.96 -21.61 3.11
CA THR A 101 27.34 -22.95 2.94
C THR A 101 26.57 -23.33 4.20
N GLY A 102 25.45 -24.05 4.06
CA GLY A 102 24.58 -24.40 5.18
C GLY A 102 23.13 -24.62 4.76
N GLN A 103 22.20 -24.54 5.72
CA GLN A 103 20.76 -24.52 5.46
C GLN A 103 20.17 -23.13 5.75
N PRO A 104 19.19 -22.66 4.96
CA PRO A 104 18.53 -21.37 5.18
C PRO A 104 17.42 -21.49 6.24
N LEU A 105 17.80 -21.73 7.51
CA LEU A 105 16.87 -22.02 8.62
C LEU A 105 15.76 -20.99 8.79
N SER A 106 16.08 -19.71 8.58
CA SER A 106 15.14 -18.58 8.69
C SER A 106 13.97 -18.67 7.70
N LEU A 107 13.96 -19.63 6.77
CA LEU A 107 12.81 -19.93 5.93
C LEU A 107 11.68 -20.70 6.67
N TRP A 108 11.97 -21.44 7.74
CA TRP A 108 10.98 -22.23 8.49
C TRP A 108 11.08 -22.15 10.01
N GLU A 109 12.18 -21.62 10.55
CA GLU A 109 12.42 -21.50 11.99
C GLU A 109 12.86 -20.07 12.32
N GLU A 110 12.39 -19.55 13.45
CA GLU A 110 12.78 -18.23 13.95
C GLU A 110 14.17 -18.32 14.57
N VAL A 111 15.13 -17.55 14.04
CA VAL A 111 16.52 -17.54 14.49
C VAL A 111 16.89 -16.12 14.93
N THR A 112 17.27 -15.93 16.20
CA THR A 112 17.49 -14.61 16.86
C THR A 112 18.72 -13.87 16.30
N ALA A 113 18.65 -12.56 16.01
CA ALA A 113 18.85 -11.50 17.01
C ALA A 113 17.91 -10.27 16.93
N GLU A 114 16.95 -10.21 16.00
CA GLU A 114 15.97 -9.10 15.93
C GLU A 114 14.57 -9.70 15.78
N LYS A 115 13.90 -9.82 16.94
CA LYS A 115 12.67 -10.60 17.13
C LYS A 115 11.42 -9.99 16.46
N ASP A 116 11.50 -8.75 16.02
CA ASP A 116 10.31 -7.98 15.62
C ASP A 116 10.05 -7.98 14.11
N ASP A 117 10.96 -8.53 13.28
CA ASP A 117 10.87 -8.46 11.81
C ASP A 117 10.74 -9.81 11.07
N TRP A 118 10.74 -10.96 11.77
CA TRP A 118 10.53 -12.25 11.11
C TRP A 118 9.03 -12.52 10.89
N ARG A 119 8.61 -12.55 9.62
CA ARG A 119 7.20 -12.79 9.21
C ARG A 119 6.93 -14.21 8.72
N GLY A 120 7.90 -15.12 8.91
CA GLY A 120 7.80 -16.52 8.54
C GLY A 120 6.84 -17.32 9.43
N PRO A 121 6.77 -18.65 9.26
CA PRO A 121 7.58 -19.46 8.34
C PRO A 121 7.16 -19.27 6.87
N TYR A 122 8.15 -19.13 5.99
CA TYR A 122 7.96 -18.97 4.54
C TYR A 122 7.74 -20.33 3.84
N ILE A 123 8.26 -21.40 4.45
CA ILE A 123 8.00 -22.80 4.10
C ILE A 123 7.82 -23.63 5.37
N SER A 124 7.15 -24.78 5.24
CA SER A 124 7.01 -25.72 6.36
C SER A 124 8.36 -26.33 6.76
N CYS A 125 8.52 -26.59 8.06
CA CYS A 125 9.70 -27.28 8.59
C CYS A 125 9.94 -28.60 7.83
N PRO A 126 11.14 -28.83 7.27
CA PRO A 126 11.43 -30.04 6.51
C PRO A 126 11.42 -31.30 7.39
N HIS A 127 10.93 -32.41 6.83
CA HIS A 127 10.91 -33.72 7.48
C HIS A 127 11.54 -34.77 6.57
N ASP A 128 12.17 -35.79 7.18
CA ASP A 128 12.76 -36.89 6.43
C ASP A 128 11.66 -37.79 5.83
N GLU A 129 11.66 -37.92 4.51
CA GLU A 129 10.71 -38.78 3.79
C GLU A 129 11.09 -40.27 3.85
N TYR A 130 12.35 -40.58 4.19
CA TYR A 130 12.91 -41.94 4.20
C TYR A 130 13.57 -42.29 5.54
N PRO A 131 12.84 -42.18 6.67
CA PRO A 131 13.38 -42.49 7.98
C PRO A 131 13.84 -43.95 8.03
N GLY A 132 15.15 -44.15 8.24
CA GLY A 132 15.80 -45.47 8.34
C GLY A 132 16.76 -45.82 7.18
N ASP A 133 16.87 -44.99 6.14
CA ASP A 133 17.83 -45.21 5.06
C ASP A 133 19.31 -44.97 5.48
N THR A 134 19.50 -44.47 6.70
CA THR A 134 20.76 -44.21 7.39
C THR A 134 21.12 -45.21 8.48
N ASP A 135 20.28 -46.23 8.76
CA ASP A 135 20.46 -47.19 9.87
C ASP A 135 21.84 -47.89 9.90
N ASN A 136 22.49 -48.01 8.74
CA ASN A 136 23.79 -48.67 8.60
C ASN A 136 24.95 -47.69 8.33
N LEU A 137 24.69 -46.39 8.42
CA LEU A 137 25.67 -45.34 8.16
C LEU A 137 26.06 -44.66 9.48
N LYS A 138 27.29 -44.16 9.55
CA LYS A 138 27.77 -43.40 10.70
C LYS A 138 27.64 -41.90 10.45
N PRO A 139 27.37 -41.08 11.48
CA PRO A 139 27.24 -39.62 11.34
C PRO A 139 28.42 -38.90 10.68
N GLU A 140 29.65 -39.42 10.85
CA GLU A 140 30.84 -38.88 10.20
C GLU A 140 30.86 -39.09 8.67
N MET A 141 30.07 -40.01 8.13
CA MET A 141 30.05 -40.33 6.70
C MET A 141 29.26 -39.29 5.92
N HIS A 142 29.82 -38.80 4.81
CA HIS A 142 29.12 -37.89 3.90
C HIS A 142 27.75 -38.46 3.47
N GLU A 143 27.66 -39.77 3.20
CA GLU A 143 26.40 -40.41 2.82
C GLU A 143 25.34 -40.35 3.94
N PHE A 144 25.74 -40.38 5.22
CA PHE A 144 24.82 -40.15 6.33
C PHE A 144 24.32 -38.71 6.32
N LYS A 145 25.25 -37.74 6.19
CA LYS A 145 24.93 -36.31 6.19
C LYS A 145 23.96 -35.91 5.09
N MET A 146 24.04 -36.59 3.95
CA MET A 146 23.15 -36.36 2.80
C MET A 146 21.80 -37.05 2.96
N ARG A 147 21.72 -38.22 3.58
CA ARG A 147 20.47 -39.01 3.64
C ARG A 147 19.63 -38.75 4.88
N GLN A 148 20.27 -38.48 6.01
CA GLN A 148 19.56 -38.07 7.21
C GLN A 148 19.12 -36.62 7.04
N THR A 149 17.85 -36.41 6.69
CA THR A 149 17.32 -35.10 6.27
C THR A 149 16.29 -34.51 7.23
N GLU A 150 16.10 -35.10 8.41
CA GLU A 150 15.18 -34.56 9.41
C GLU A 150 15.58 -33.12 9.81
N GLY A 151 14.76 -32.12 9.48
CA GLY A 151 15.09 -30.70 9.68
C GLY A 151 15.97 -30.07 8.59
N LYS A 152 16.21 -30.75 7.46
CA LYS A 152 16.94 -30.23 6.28
C LYS A 152 16.09 -30.31 5.02
N LEU A 153 16.26 -29.34 4.13
CA LEU A 153 15.61 -29.40 2.82
C LEU A 153 16.17 -30.56 1.99
N ALA A 154 15.28 -31.36 1.40
CA ALA A 154 15.65 -32.58 0.67
C ALA A 154 15.06 -32.64 -0.75
N ASP A 155 15.84 -33.21 -1.66
CA ASP A 155 15.44 -33.50 -3.03
C ASP A 155 14.54 -34.74 -3.14
N ALA A 156 14.02 -35.02 -4.33
CA ALA A 156 13.12 -36.15 -4.55
C ALA A 156 13.79 -37.54 -4.43
N TRP A 157 15.10 -37.61 -4.22
CA TRP A 157 15.82 -38.83 -3.86
C TRP A 157 15.98 -39.01 -2.36
N GLY A 158 15.50 -38.07 -1.54
CA GLY A 158 15.68 -38.08 -0.09
C GLY A 158 17.06 -37.58 0.34
N ARG A 159 17.78 -36.85 -0.52
CA ARG A 159 19.08 -36.30 -0.20
C ARG A 159 18.99 -34.81 0.11
N SER A 160 19.79 -34.34 1.07
CA SER A 160 19.89 -32.93 1.44
C SER A 160 20.20 -32.07 0.21
N ILE A 161 19.45 -31.00 0.03
CA ILE A 161 19.77 -29.93 -0.91
C ILE A 161 20.92 -29.12 -0.32
N LEU A 162 21.92 -28.84 -1.15
CA LEU A 162 23.10 -28.06 -0.79
C LEU A 162 22.87 -26.59 -1.17
N PHE A 163 23.21 -25.69 -0.26
CA PHE A 163 23.16 -24.25 -0.50
C PHE A 163 24.57 -23.66 -0.46
N TRP A 164 24.84 -22.74 -1.40
CA TRP A 164 26.09 -22.01 -1.44
C TRP A 164 25.89 -20.54 -1.82
N LYS A 165 26.43 -19.58 -1.05
CA LYS A 165 26.52 -18.16 -1.40
C LYS A 165 27.89 -17.87 -2.01
N GLU A 166 27.87 -17.37 -3.23
CA GLU A 166 29.04 -16.88 -3.96
C GLU A 166 29.02 -15.36 -4.00
N TYR A 167 30.13 -14.71 -3.66
CA TYR A 167 30.28 -13.26 -3.66
C TYR A 167 31.25 -12.82 -4.76
N GLU A 168 31.04 -11.63 -5.32
CA GLU A 168 32.03 -11.01 -6.20
C GLU A 168 33.26 -10.56 -5.40
N GLU A 169 34.43 -10.51 -6.03
CA GLU A 169 35.67 -10.18 -5.35
C GLU A 169 35.65 -8.73 -4.84
N GLY A 170 35.63 -8.57 -3.51
CA GLY A 170 35.53 -7.26 -2.86
C GLY A 170 34.10 -6.70 -2.76
N GLY A 171 33.09 -7.47 -3.16
CA GLY A 171 31.66 -7.13 -2.99
C GLY A 171 31.10 -7.58 -1.64
N GLY A 172 30.06 -6.91 -1.17
CA GLY A 172 29.28 -7.26 0.02
C GLY A 172 28.10 -8.18 -0.29
N GLU A 173 27.15 -8.25 0.65
CA GLU A 173 25.94 -9.10 0.54
C GLU A 173 25.18 -8.83 -0.74
N GLU A 174 25.15 -7.60 -1.24
CA GLU A 174 24.53 -7.19 -2.51
C GLU A 174 25.00 -7.95 -3.76
N THR A 175 26.22 -8.49 -3.72
CA THR A 175 26.80 -9.23 -4.84
C THR A 175 26.57 -10.74 -4.74
N ALA A 176 25.91 -11.19 -3.68
CA ALA A 176 25.74 -12.61 -3.41
C ALA A 176 24.86 -13.29 -4.47
N THR A 177 25.36 -14.38 -5.04
CA THR A 177 24.55 -15.36 -5.77
C THR A 177 24.30 -16.55 -4.86
N LEU A 178 23.03 -16.85 -4.58
CA LEU A 178 22.67 -18.08 -3.87
C LEU A 178 22.48 -19.22 -4.87
N TRP A 179 23.25 -20.28 -4.68
CA TRP A 179 23.20 -21.53 -5.41
C TRP A 179 22.42 -22.56 -4.60
N ILE A 180 21.46 -23.22 -5.23
CA ILE A 180 20.64 -24.31 -4.69
C ILE A 180 20.90 -25.55 -5.54
N ILE A 181 21.50 -26.57 -4.94
CA ILE A 181 22.13 -27.69 -5.67
C ILE A 181 21.58 -29.02 -5.15
N SER A 182 21.17 -29.90 -6.06
CA SER A 182 20.93 -31.33 -5.81
C SER A 182 21.93 -32.11 -6.64
N GLU A 183 22.59 -33.08 -6.00
CA GLU A 183 23.60 -33.97 -6.60
C GLU A 183 23.01 -34.95 -7.64
N GLY A 184 21.71 -34.87 -7.90
CA GLY A 184 21.06 -35.65 -8.93
C GLY A 184 21.15 -37.17 -8.75
N PRO A 185 20.90 -37.92 -9.84
CA PRO A 185 20.92 -39.38 -9.85
C PRO A 185 22.24 -40.05 -9.43
N ASP A 186 23.39 -39.46 -9.76
CA ASP A 186 24.72 -40.05 -9.52
C ASP A 186 25.22 -39.80 -8.09
N ARG A 187 24.60 -38.84 -7.39
CA ARG A 187 24.80 -38.50 -5.97
C ARG A 187 26.19 -37.92 -5.71
N LYS A 188 26.75 -37.18 -6.66
CA LYS A 188 28.06 -36.56 -6.54
C LYS A 188 28.08 -35.18 -7.18
N SER A 189 28.33 -34.17 -6.36
CA SER A 189 28.70 -32.84 -6.85
C SER A 189 30.22 -32.62 -6.84
N GLY A 190 30.70 -31.86 -7.82
CA GLY A 190 32.09 -31.41 -7.90
C GLY A 190 32.32 -30.13 -7.10
N TRP A 191 33.35 -30.16 -6.24
CA TRP A 191 33.75 -29.05 -5.40
C TRP A 191 35.28 -28.85 -5.50
N ARG A 192 35.75 -27.61 -5.46
CA ARG A 192 37.18 -27.27 -5.56
C ARG A 192 37.62 -26.35 -4.44
N ASP A 193 38.91 -26.43 -4.10
CA ASP A 193 39.49 -25.53 -3.11
C ASP A 193 39.51 -24.07 -3.62
N ALA A 194 39.09 -23.11 -2.80
CA ALA A 194 39.12 -21.68 -3.12
C ALA A 194 40.57 -21.17 -3.06
N MET A 195 41.04 -20.52 -4.13
CA MET A 195 42.33 -19.84 -4.12
C MET A 195 42.17 -18.42 -3.58
N LYS A 196 43.00 -18.02 -2.61
CA LYS A 196 43.12 -16.63 -2.14
C LYS A 196 44.53 -16.13 -2.43
N GLY A 197 44.67 -15.15 -3.33
CA GLY A 197 45.95 -14.49 -3.62
C GLY A 197 47.09 -15.39 -4.13
N GLY A 198 46.79 -16.48 -4.85
CA GLY A 198 47.80 -17.37 -5.42
C GLY A 198 48.39 -18.41 -4.47
N ASN A 199 47.90 -18.52 -3.23
CA ASN A 199 48.22 -19.61 -2.30
C ASN A 199 47.01 -20.54 -2.09
N MET A 200 47.31 -21.84 -1.92
CA MET A 200 46.33 -22.87 -1.59
C MET A 200 45.86 -22.67 -0.14
N VAL A 201 44.56 -22.47 0.08
CA VAL A 201 43.97 -22.40 1.43
C VAL A 201 44.00 -23.81 2.04
N LEU A 202 44.25 -23.93 3.34
CA LEU A 202 44.43 -25.21 4.02
C LEU A 202 43.14 -26.07 3.93
N PRO A 203 43.25 -27.39 3.73
CA PRO A 203 42.10 -28.29 3.72
C PRO A 203 41.43 -28.31 5.10
N GLY A 204 40.15 -27.96 5.15
CA GLY A 204 39.34 -27.92 6.39
C GLY A 204 38.81 -26.54 6.78
N ASP A 205 39.21 -25.48 6.06
CA ASP A 205 38.57 -24.17 6.16
C ASP A 205 37.29 -24.18 5.30
N PRO A 206 36.07 -24.01 5.85
CA PRO A 206 34.86 -24.07 5.06
C PRO A 206 34.67 -22.82 4.16
N LYS A 207 35.52 -21.78 4.28
CA LYS A 207 35.68 -20.69 3.28
C LYS A 207 36.41 -21.15 2.01
N ALA A 208 37.00 -22.34 2.05
CA ALA A 208 37.92 -22.81 1.04
C ALA A 208 37.27 -23.73 0.01
N VAL A 209 35.94 -23.79 -0.15
CA VAL A 209 35.33 -24.74 -1.10
C VAL A 209 34.30 -24.04 -2.01
N ARG A 210 34.44 -24.18 -3.32
CA ARG A 210 33.54 -23.63 -4.34
C ARG A 210 32.92 -24.73 -5.18
N TYR A 211 31.63 -24.62 -5.46
CA TYR A 211 30.96 -25.53 -6.37
C TYR A 211 31.53 -25.36 -7.79
N ASP A 212 31.88 -26.48 -8.44
CA ASP A 212 32.42 -26.48 -9.80
C ASP A 212 31.42 -27.11 -10.77
N PRO A 213 30.64 -26.31 -11.52
CA PRO A 213 29.70 -26.84 -12.50
C PRO A 213 30.41 -27.49 -13.71
N ALA A 214 31.72 -27.29 -13.88
CA ALA A 214 32.49 -27.91 -14.96
C ALA A 214 33.13 -29.25 -14.55
N ALA A 215 33.00 -29.67 -13.30
CA ALA A 215 33.49 -30.96 -12.83
C ALA A 215 32.79 -32.11 -13.56
N LYS A 216 33.40 -33.30 -13.54
CA LYS A 216 32.81 -34.47 -14.18
C LYS A 216 31.61 -34.98 -13.40
N GLU A 217 31.70 -34.84 -12.09
CA GLU A 217 30.73 -35.20 -11.05
C GLU A 217 29.46 -34.35 -11.20
N SER A 218 29.60 -33.02 -11.35
CA SER A 218 28.46 -32.08 -11.43
C SER A 218 27.60 -32.13 -12.71
N LYS A 219 27.72 -33.17 -13.54
CA LYS A 219 27.10 -33.19 -14.88
C LYS A 219 25.60 -33.45 -14.86
N ASP A 220 25.11 -34.19 -13.87
CA ASP A 220 23.69 -34.47 -13.65
C ASP A 220 23.08 -33.69 -12.49
N ASP A 221 23.87 -32.83 -11.85
CA ASP A 221 23.40 -31.92 -10.83
C ASP A 221 22.26 -31.04 -11.33
N ILE A 222 21.28 -30.84 -10.46
CA ILE A 222 20.19 -29.91 -10.68
C ILE A 222 20.54 -28.66 -9.90
N VAL A 223 20.81 -27.58 -10.62
CA VAL A 223 21.22 -26.31 -10.04
C VAL A 223 20.18 -25.25 -10.36
N VAL A 224 19.73 -24.56 -9.33
CA VAL A 224 18.97 -23.31 -9.42
C VAL A 224 19.79 -22.21 -8.77
N LYS A 225 19.77 -21.01 -9.34
CA LYS A 225 20.48 -19.85 -8.80
C LYS A 225 19.50 -18.72 -8.55
N ILE A 226 19.81 -17.94 -7.53
CA ILE A 226 19.23 -16.64 -7.25
C ILE A 226 20.39 -15.65 -7.34
N THR A 227 20.47 -14.94 -8.45
CA THR A 227 21.54 -13.98 -8.76
C THR A 227 21.25 -12.61 -8.16
N PRO A 228 22.26 -11.74 -7.95
CA PRO A 228 22.06 -10.36 -7.50
C PRO A 228 20.96 -9.62 -8.26
N ASN A 229 20.88 -9.81 -9.58
CA ASN A 229 19.84 -9.18 -10.40
C ASN A 229 18.41 -9.68 -10.12
N GLU A 230 18.26 -10.85 -9.50
CA GLU A 230 16.96 -11.44 -9.14
C GLU A 230 16.49 -11.04 -7.74
N TRP A 231 17.40 -10.82 -6.79
CA TRP A 231 17.03 -10.53 -5.38
C TRP A 231 17.45 -9.15 -4.88
N TYR A 232 18.58 -8.63 -5.35
CA TYR A 232 19.13 -7.35 -4.90
C TYR A 232 18.93 -6.23 -5.93
N ALA A 233 18.60 -6.57 -7.18
CA ALA A 233 18.45 -5.69 -8.34
C ALA A 233 18.84 -4.22 -8.10
N PRO A 234 20.15 -3.88 -8.12
CA PRO A 234 20.62 -2.50 -8.14
C PRO A 234 20.48 -1.95 -9.57
N GLY A 235 19.28 -2.09 -10.15
CA GLY A 235 19.02 -1.84 -11.56
C GLY A 235 18.09 -0.66 -11.73
N GLN A 236 18.45 0.23 -12.65
CA GLN A 236 17.62 1.34 -13.13
C GLN A 236 16.15 0.93 -13.36
N ALA A 237 15.86 -0.31 -13.78
CA ALA A 237 14.50 -0.81 -13.95
C ALA A 237 13.70 -1.04 -12.65
N ALA A 238 14.35 -1.44 -11.54
CA ALA A 238 13.70 -1.57 -10.24
C ALA A 238 13.46 -0.17 -9.64
N GLN A 239 14.44 0.71 -9.79
CA GLN A 239 14.32 2.13 -9.45
C GLN A 239 13.20 2.81 -10.24
N GLU A 240 13.18 2.68 -11.57
CA GLU A 240 12.11 3.18 -12.45
C GLU A 240 10.73 2.61 -12.09
N SER A 241 10.67 1.35 -11.64
CA SER A 241 9.41 0.72 -11.19
C SER A 241 8.93 1.31 -9.87
N ARG A 242 9.83 1.51 -8.89
CA ARG A 242 9.52 2.13 -7.60
C ARG A 242 9.16 3.61 -7.78
N GLU A 243 9.94 4.38 -8.53
CA GLU A 243 9.63 5.75 -8.93
C GLU A 243 8.26 5.84 -9.61
N LYS A 244 7.96 4.94 -10.55
CA LYS A 244 6.65 4.89 -11.22
C LYS A 244 5.51 4.60 -10.24
N LYS A 245 5.68 3.67 -9.30
CA LYS A 245 4.68 3.40 -8.26
C LYS A 245 4.49 4.61 -7.35
N THR A 246 5.57 5.27 -6.94
CA THR A 246 5.52 6.49 -6.15
C THR A 246 4.77 7.58 -6.90
N HIS A 247 5.10 7.84 -8.16
CA HIS A 247 4.35 8.80 -8.99
C HIS A 247 2.86 8.43 -9.12
N GLN A 248 2.54 7.15 -9.30
CA GLN A 248 1.14 6.70 -9.34
C GLN A 248 0.41 6.96 -8.03
N LEU A 249 1.05 6.70 -6.89
CA LEU A 249 0.50 6.96 -5.57
C LEU A 249 0.33 8.47 -5.31
N LEU A 250 1.32 9.29 -5.66
CA LEU A 250 1.22 10.75 -5.53
C LEU A 250 0.05 11.30 -6.36
N GLU A 251 -0.13 10.82 -7.59
CA GLU A 251 -1.29 11.20 -8.43
C GLU A 251 -2.62 10.64 -7.89
N GLU A 252 -2.62 9.45 -7.28
CA GLU A 252 -3.80 8.89 -6.60
C GLU A 252 -4.20 9.75 -5.40
N ILE A 253 -3.24 10.20 -4.59
CA ILE A 253 -3.48 11.12 -3.47
C ILE A 253 -3.97 12.47 -3.98
N LYS A 254 -3.36 13.02 -5.05
CA LYS A 254 -3.83 14.26 -5.68
C LYS A 254 -5.26 14.13 -6.20
N THR A 255 -5.61 12.96 -6.76
CA THR A 255 -6.96 12.64 -7.22
C THR A 255 -7.93 12.46 -6.06
N ALA A 256 -7.50 11.88 -4.93
CA ALA A 256 -8.32 11.77 -3.72
C ALA A 256 -8.66 13.15 -3.14
N LEU A 257 -7.72 14.10 -3.22
CA LEU A 257 -7.88 15.47 -2.73
C LEU A 257 -8.74 16.32 -3.67
N LEU A 258 -8.42 16.36 -4.96
CA LEU A 258 -9.01 17.30 -5.93
C LEU A 258 -10.07 16.68 -6.85
N GLY A 259 -10.17 15.35 -6.87
CA GLY A 259 -10.89 14.61 -7.90
C GLY A 259 -10.07 14.35 -9.17
N PRO A 260 -10.67 13.65 -10.17
CA PRO A 260 -9.99 13.30 -11.41
C PRO A 260 -9.43 14.53 -12.14
N ALA A 261 -8.16 14.52 -12.52
CA ALA A 261 -7.50 15.64 -13.20
C ALA A 261 -8.18 16.07 -14.51
N GLY A 262 -8.88 15.14 -15.17
CA GLY A 262 -9.64 15.38 -16.41
C GLY A 262 -11.11 15.77 -16.19
N ALA A 263 -11.55 16.00 -14.97
CA ALA A 263 -12.93 16.39 -14.69
C ALA A 263 -13.12 17.88 -15.02
N PHE A 264 -13.78 18.15 -16.15
CA PHE A 264 -14.14 19.50 -16.57
C PHE A 264 -15.62 19.55 -16.93
N ASP A 265 -16.24 20.71 -16.72
CA ASP A 265 -17.59 20.95 -17.19
C ASP A 265 -17.63 21.24 -18.71
N ALA A 266 -18.84 21.38 -19.25
CA ALA A 266 -19.05 21.70 -20.67
C ALA A 266 -18.42 23.04 -21.12
N ASN A 267 -18.04 23.90 -20.17
CA ASN A 267 -17.40 25.19 -20.40
C ASN A 267 -15.87 25.14 -20.18
N GLY A 268 -15.30 23.95 -19.96
CA GLY A 268 -13.87 23.75 -19.71
C GLY A 268 -13.40 24.23 -18.35
N ARG A 269 -14.28 24.31 -17.36
CA ARG A 269 -13.94 24.66 -15.97
C ARG A 269 -13.63 23.38 -15.20
N ARG A 270 -12.52 23.35 -14.46
CA ARG A 270 -12.14 22.18 -13.64
C ARG A 270 -13.23 21.92 -12.61
N ILE A 271 -13.63 20.66 -12.50
CA ILE A 271 -14.55 20.13 -11.50
C ILE A 271 -13.72 19.61 -10.34
N ILE A 272 -13.77 20.32 -9.20
CA ILE A 272 -13.18 19.81 -7.96
C ILE A 272 -14.19 18.90 -7.27
N SER A 273 -13.73 17.69 -6.97
CA SER A 273 -14.41 16.67 -6.17
C SER A 273 -13.39 16.08 -5.18
N GLY A 274 -13.68 14.93 -4.58
CA GLY A 274 -12.79 14.37 -3.56
C GLY A 274 -12.83 15.18 -2.27
N TYR A 275 -11.84 15.00 -1.42
CA TYR A 275 -11.83 15.58 -0.06
C TYR A 275 -12.06 17.09 -0.06
N LEU A 276 -11.32 17.84 -0.89
CA LEU A 276 -11.41 19.30 -0.92
C LEU A 276 -12.75 19.79 -1.47
N GLY A 277 -13.31 19.09 -2.46
CA GLY A 277 -14.62 19.45 -3.03
C GLY A 277 -15.78 19.18 -2.06
N ASP A 278 -15.64 18.14 -1.26
CA ASP A 278 -16.64 17.63 -0.33
C ASP A 278 -16.64 18.35 1.02
N LEU A 279 -15.47 18.76 1.52
CA LEU A 279 -15.33 19.39 2.83
C LEU A 279 -15.01 20.89 2.73
N GLY A 280 -14.42 21.34 1.62
CA GLY A 280 -14.14 22.75 1.38
C GLY A 280 -12.92 23.29 2.11
N SER A 281 -12.15 22.45 2.80
CA SER A 281 -10.95 22.79 3.56
C SER A 281 -9.83 21.76 3.32
N TRP A 282 -8.59 22.15 3.64
CA TRP A 282 -7.47 21.20 3.68
C TRP A 282 -7.72 20.08 4.69
N PRO A 283 -7.18 18.86 4.47
CA PRO A 283 -7.20 17.84 5.51
C PRO A 283 -6.29 18.25 6.66
N SER A 284 -6.79 18.10 7.90
CA SER A 284 -5.93 18.12 9.09
C SER A 284 -4.86 17.04 8.98
N LEU A 285 -3.65 17.38 9.43
CA LEU A 285 -2.52 16.46 9.46
C LEU A 285 -2.38 15.90 10.87
N TYR A 286 -2.12 14.60 10.98
CA TYR A 286 -2.02 13.90 12.26
C TYR A 286 -0.63 13.31 12.45
N GLU A 287 -0.11 13.39 13.67
CA GLU A 287 1.13 12.73 14.09
C GLU A 287 0.86 11.67 15.16
N TRP A 288 1.73 10.66 15.21
CA TRP A 288 1.63 9.61 16.22
C TRP A 288 2.35 10.07 17.49
N VAL A 289 1.62 10.10 18.59
CA VAL A 289 2.15 10.44 19.90
C VAL A 289 2.28 9.18 20.72
N ALA A 290 3.53 8.76 20.98
CA ALA A 290 3.82 7.60 21.81
C ALA A 290 3.49 7.89 23.28
N SER A 291 2.65 7.05 23.89
CA SER A 291 2.37 7.15 25.34
C SER A 291 3.46 6.46 26.15
N SER A 292 4.09 7.22 27.05
CA SER A 292 5.11 6.69 27.96
C SER A 292 4.55 5.86 29.12
N GLU A 293 3.23 5.89 29.38
CA GLU A 293 2.64 5.28 30.58
C GLU A 293 2.08 3.86 30.34
N ASN A 294 1.53 3.57 29.16
CA ASN A 294 0.82 2.32 28.89
C ASN A 294 1.29 1.55 27.64
N GLY A 295 2.26 2.09 26.87
CA GLY A 295 2.75 1.48 25.63
C GLY A 295 1.78 1.55 24.44
N GLU A 296 0.58 2.10 24.63
CA GLU A 296 -0.37 2.39 23.56
C GLU A 296 -0.30 3.89 23.22
N GLY A 297 0.32 4.24 22.10
CA GLY A 297 0.25 5.60 21.55
C GLY A 297 -1.09 5.88 20.89
N HIS A 298 -1.29 7.11 20.45
CA HIS A 298 -2.49 7.52 19.72
C HIS A 298 -2.15 8.59 18.69
N TRP A 299 -3.07 8.77 17.74
CA TRP A 299 -2.96 9.83 16.75
C TRP A 299 -3.53 11.13 17.33
N GLU A 300 -2.78 12.21 17.21
CA GLU A 300 -3.21 13.58 17.52
C GLU A 300 -3.06 14.47 16.28
N GLU A 301 -3.85 15.52 16.18
CA GLU A 301 -3.68 16.54 15.13
C GLU A 301 -2.36 17.28 15.37
N ALA A 302 -1.58 17.45 14.31
CA ALA A 302 -0.24 18.00 14.38
C ALA A 302 -0.25 19.54 14.36
N ASP A 303 0.36 20.15 15.38
CA ASP A 303 0.47 21.62 15.50
C ASP A 303 1.48 22.23 14.48
N GLY A 304 2.34 21.41 13.87
CA GLY A 304 3.49 21.85 13.06
C GLY A 304 3.27 21.94 11.56
N GLY A 305 2.05 21.69 11.07
CA GLY A 305 1.78 21.61 9.63
C GLY A 305 2.45 20.42 8.94
N GLU A 306 2.89 19.41 9.68
CA GLU A 306 3.47 18.16 9.15
C GLU A 306 2.77 16.95 9.76
N GLY A 307 2.46 15.92 8.97
CA GLY A 307 1.80 14.71 9.49
C GLY A 307 1.17 13.84 8.41
N GLN A 308 0.20 13.01 8.77
CA GLN A 308 -0.58 12.18 7.84
C GLN A 308 -2.01 12.72 7.68
N PRO A 309 -2.55 12.82 6.46
CA PRO A 309 -3.91 13.32 6.20
C PRO A 309 -4.96 12.22 6.45
N ARG A 310 -5.11 11.75 7.71
CA ARG A 310 -5.94 10.59 8.05
C ARG A 310 -7.42 10.74 7.64
N GLY A 311 -7.93 11.97 7.53
CA GLY A 311 -9.26 12.26 7.00
C GLY A 311 -9.52 11.72 5.58
N LEU A 312 -8.48 11.37 4.83
CA LEU A 312 -8.60 10.69 3.54
C LEU A 312 -9.09 9.23 3.65
N TRP A 313 -8.99 8.59 4.81
CA TRP A 313 -9.42 7.19 5.01
C TRP A 313 -10.11 6.91 6.36
N ASP A 314 -10.20 7.89 7.25
CA ASP A 314 -10.83 7.80 8.57
C ASP A 314 -11.74 9.00 8.81
N GLU A 315 -13.05 8.78 8.79
CA GLU A 315 -14.08 9.80 9.02
C GLU A 315 -13.95 10.45 10.41
N SER A 316 -13.43 9.72 11.41
CA SER A 316 -13.26 10.25 12.77
C SER A 316 -12.21 11.36 12.87
N CYS A 317 -11.37 11.50 11.84
CA CYS A 317 -10.34 12.53 11.73
C CYS A 317 -10.82 13.78 10.96
N VAL A 318 -12.11 13.89 10.69
CA VAL A 318 -12.71 14.98 9.92
C VAL A 318 -13.64 15.78 10.82
N GLU A 319 -13.46 17.10 10.86
CA GLU A 319 -14.45 17.99 11.44
C GLU A 319 -15.69 18.04 10.54
N GLU A 320 -16.84 17.59 11.05
CA GLU A 320 -18.08 17.60 10.26
C GLU A 320 -18.52 19.05 9.96
N PRO A 321 -18.71 19.41 8.67
CA PRO A 321 -19.33 20.68 8.31
C PRO A 321 -20.77 20.77 8.81
N VAL A 322 -21.33 21.98 8.85
CA VAL A 322 -22.73 22.17 9.27
C VAL A 322 -23.66 21.28 8.44
N ALA A 323 -24.49 20.48 9.14
CA ALA A 323 -25.34 19.50 8.50
C ALA A 323 -26.31 20.13 7.50
N GLY A 324 -26.41 19.54 6.30
CA GLY A 324 -27.34 19.98 5.27
C GLY A 324 -26.86 21.13 4.39
N THR A 325 -25.61 21.57 4.52
CA THR A 325 -24.95 22.55 3.64
C THR A 325 -24.51 21.95 2.29
N GLY A 326 -24.42 20.62 2.22
CA GLY A 326 -23.87 19.90 1.06
C GLY A 326 -22.37 19.63 1.18
N PHE A 327 -21.70 20.21 2.18
CA PHE A 327 -20.35 19.80 2.59
C PHE A 327 -20.46 18.64 3.57
N ARG A 328 -19.82 17.52 3.25
CA ARG A 328 -19.73 16.35 4.12
C ARG A 328 -18.69 15.40 3.60
N TRP A 329 -18.09 14.65 4.50
CA TRP A 329 -17.27 13.52 4.13
C TRP A 329 -18.08 12.51 3.31
N SER A 330 -17.60 12.19 2.10
CA SER A 330 -18.31 11.28 1.18
C SER A 330 -17.58 9.96 0.93
N GLY A 331 -16.51 9.67 1.69
CA GLY A 331 -16.00 8.31 1.83
C GLY A 331 -14.58 8.25 2.33
N PRO A 332 -14.05 7.03 2.56
CA PRO A 332 -12.61 6.87 2.49
C PRO A 332 -12.22 7.14 1.01
N TYR A 333 -11.56 8.27 0.79
CA TYR A 333 -11.02 8.71 -0.51
C TYR A 333 -9.80 7.87 -0.93
N LEU A 334 -9.09 7.33 0.07
CA LEU A 334 -8.03 6.35 -0.10
C LEU A 334 -8.34 5.09 0.72
N SER A 335 -7.73 3.98 0.34
CA SER A 335 -7.72 2.79 1.20
C SER A 335 -6.91 3.09 2.45
N ARG A 336 -7.40 2.64 3.61
CA ARG A 336 -6.66 2.75 4.86
C ARG A 336 -5.27 2.10 4.69
N PRO A 337 -4.17 2.79 5.05
CA PRO A 337 -2.83 2.22 4.99
C PRO A 337 -2.73 0.94 5.82
N TRP A 338 -1.83 0.05 5.43
CA TRP A 338 -1.51 -1.14 6.22
C TRP A 338 -0.62 -0.73 7.40
N GLY A 339 -0.69 -1.48 8.51
CA GLY A 339 0.00 -1.13 9.76
C GLY A 339 -0.97 -0.97 10.93
N LYS A 340 -0.42 -0.67 12.11
CA LYS A 340 -1.17 -0.29 13.31
C LYS A 340 -0.37 0.75 14.08
N GLY A 341 -1.06 1.69 14.71
CA GLY A 341 -0.41 2.74 15.47
C GLY A 341 0.48 3.61 14.58
N GLU A 342 1.73 3.82 14.99
CA GLU A 342 2.73 4.62 14.26
C GLU A 342 3.00 4.14 12.83
N GLU A 343 2.74 2.87 12.57
CA GLU A 343 2.97 2.25 11.26
C GLU A 343 1.81 2.46 10.26
N GLU A 344 0.65 2.97 10.70
CA GLU A 344 -0.52 3.25 9.84
C GLU A 344 -0.33 4.54 9.01
N VAL A 345 0.69 4.56 8.15
CA VAL A 345 1.10 5.70 7.32
C VAL A 345 1.11 5.35 5.84
N LEU A 346 0.88 6.35 4.97
CA LEU A 346 1.05 6.16 3.53
C LEU A 346 2.55 5.98 3.22
N ARG A 347 2.88 4.99 2.39
CA ARG A 347 4.27 4.63 2.05
C ARG A 347 4.49 4.59 0.55
N ASP A 348 5.68 4.99 0.12
CA ASP A 348 6.07 5.05 -1.29
C ASP A 348 6.51 3.69 -1.87
N GLY A 349 7.05 3.70 -3.09
CA GLY A 349 7.53 2.51 -3.79
C GLY A 349 8.74 1.81 -3.14
N TRP A 350 9.47 2.49 -2.24
CA TRP A 350 10.56 1.94 -1.43
C TRP A 350 10.11 1.57 -0.01
N ASN A 351 8.82 1.74 0.29
CA ASN A 351 8.21 1.50 1.60
C ASN A 351 8.54 2.58 2.64
N ASN A 352 9.08 3.73 2.22
CA ASN A 352 9.33 4.86 3.10
C ASN A 352 8.03 5.63 3.36
N PRO A 353 7.78 6.14 4.58
CA PRO A 353 6.63 7.00 4.84
C PRO A 353 6.61 8.21 3.90
N LEU A 354 5.44 8.61 3.42
CA LEU A 354 5.27 9.89 2.74
C LEU A 354 5.19 11.00 3.77
N LYS A 355 5.91 12.09 3.51
CA LYS A 355 5.85 13.31 4.31
C LYS A 355 4.83 14.27 3.71
N PHE A 356 3.86 14.71 4.49
CA PHE A 356 2.94 15.77 4.11
C PHE A 356 3.29 17.02 4.91
N THR A 357 3.41 18.14 4.21
CA THR A 357 3.68 19.46 4.80
C THR A 357 2.68 20.46 4.24
N LEU A 358 1.88 21.06 5.11
CA LEU A 358 0.96 22.14 4.79
C LEU A 358 1.57 23.48 5.24
N ASP A 359 1.95 24.31 4.28
CA ASP A 359 2.32 25.70 4.56
C ASP A 359 1.05 26.57 4.55
N GLU A 360 0.54 26.91 5.73
CA GLU A 360 -0.65 27.76 5.87
C GLU A 360 -0.45 29.19 5.35
N ASN A 361 0.78 29.71 5.31
CA ASN A 361 1.05 31.05 4.80
C ASN A 361 1.05 31.06 3.27
N ALA A 362 1.70 30.07 2.67
CA ALA A 362 1.72 29.90 1.22
C ALA A 362 0.43 29.27 0.68
N GLN A 363 -0.37 28.64 1.55
CA GLN A 363 -1.56 27.86 1.21
C GLN A 363 -1.23 26.74 0.19
N VAL A 364 -0.16 25.98 0.48
CA VAL A 364 0.32 24.88 -0.36
C VAL A 364 0.50 23.62 0.48
N LEU A 365 -0.07 22.50 0.01
CA LEU A 365 0.20 21.17 0.53
C LEU A 365 1.27 20.50 -0.34
N THR A 366 2.38 20.14 0.26
CA THR A 366 3.48 19.39 -0.38
C THR A 366 3.47 17.96 0.13
N ILE A 367 3.57 17.00 -0.79
CA ILE A 367 3.64 15.56 -0.49
C ILE A 367 4.96 15.04 -1.04
N THR A 368 5.84 14.56 -0.16
CA THR A 368 7.21 14.18 -0.49
C THR A 368 7.47 12.71 -0.16
N SER A 369 8.09 12.00 -1.10
CA SER A 369 8.74 10.70 -0.91
C SER A 369 10.24 10.93 -0.79
N ALA A 370 10.86 10.31 0.22
CA ALA A 370 12.29 10.34 0.47
C ALA A 370 13.12 9.55 -0.56
N GLY A 371 12.49 9.03 -1.62
CA GLY A 371 13.19 8.31 -2.66
C GLY A 371 13.98 7.08 -2.16
N PRO A 372 14.99 6.64 -2.93
CA PRO A 372 15.84 5.51 -2.60
C PRO A 372 16.84 5.75 -1.46
N ASP A 373 17.18 7.00 -1.11
CA ASP A 373 18.18 7.30 -0.08
C ASP A 373 17.59 7.37 1.35
N GLU A 374 16.26 7.32 1.46
CA GLU A 374 15.50 7.35 2.71
C GLU A 374 15.63 8.68 3.48
N GLU A 375 16.21 9.72 2.86
CA GLU A 375 16.46 11.03 3.46
C GLU A 375 15.70 12.14 2.73
N TYR A 376 14.78 12.84 3.42
CA TYR A 376 14.08 13.97 2.81
C TYR A 376 15.01 15.17 2.61
N GLY A 377 14.78 15.92 1.52
CA GLY A 377 15.47 17.15 1.16
C GLY A 377 16.66 16.93 0.24
N THR A 378 16.79 15.76 -0.37
CA THR A 378 17.86 15.38 -1.28
C THR A 378 17.43 15.51 -2.75
N GLU A 379 18.35 15.25 -3.69
CA GLU A 379 18.08 15.47 -5.13
C GLU A 379 17.17 14.40 -5.75
N ASP A 380 17.00 13.25 -5.10
CA ASP A 380 16.19 12.10 -5.53
C ASP A 380 14.77 12.09 -4.97
N ASP A 381 14.43 13.04 -4.10
CA ASP A 381 13.08 13.26 -3.59
C ASP A 381 12.07 13.41 -4.74
N LEU A 382 10.96 12.68 -4.60
CA LEU A 382 9.80 12.83 -5.48
C LEU A 382 8.71 13.55 -4.72
N PHE A 383 8.21 14.65 -5.27
CA PHE A 383 7.14 15.41 -4.64
C PHE A 383 6.11 15.93 -5.63
N ILE A 384 4.92 16.21 -5.08
CA ILE A 384 3.90 17.00 -5.74
C ILE A 384 3.46 18.13 -4.82
N GLU A 385 3.05 19.23 -5.43
CA GLU A 385 2.46 20.37 -4.73
C GLU A 385 1.01 20.52 -5.18
N ILE A 386 0.17 20.90 -4.22
CA ILE A 386 -1.22 21.29 -4.45
C ILE A 386 -1.38 22.66 -3.83
N ALA A 387 -1.54 23.68 -4.66
CA ALA A 387 -1.78 25.04 -4.21
C ALA A 387 -3.28 25.29 -4.01
N ALA A 388 -3.63 26.12 -3.03
CA ALA A 388 -5.00 26.56 -2.80
C ALA A 388 -5.63 27.17 -4.06
N ALA A 389 -4.88 27.93 -4.84
CA ALA A 389 -5.35 28.50 -6.12
C ALA A 389 -5.82 27.46 -7.15
N GLU A 390 -5.49 26.17 -6.98
CA GLU A 390 -6.02 25.09 -7.84
C GLU A 390 -7.50 24.78 -7.57
N TRP A 391 -8.00 25.08 -6.37
CA TRP A 391 -9.32 24.67 -5.90
C TRP A 391 -10.11 25.75 -5.16
N GLN A 392 -9.48 26.87 -4.79
CA GLN A 392 -10.11 28.03 -4.17
C GLN A 392 -10.42 29.11 -5.21
N VAL A 393 -11.45 29.91 -4.94
CA VAL A 393 -11.92 31.04 -5.74
C VAL A 393 -11.84 32.29 -4.89
N GLU A 394 -11.10 33.30 -5.34
CA GLU A 394 -10.93 34.57 -4.62
C GLU A 394 -12.25 35.34 -4.52
N GLU A 395 -13.03 35.37 -5.61
CA GLU A 395 -14.31 36.09 -5.64
C GLU A 395 -15.33 35.38 -6.55
N LEU A 396 -16.58 35.29 -6.09
CA LEU A 396 -17.71 35.04 -6.99
C LEU A 396 -17.87 36.28 -7.88
N THR A 397 -17.70 36.12 -9.20
CA THR A 397 -17.44 37.18 -10.21
C THR A 397 -18.43 38.37 -10.25
N GLU A 398 -19.54 38.34 -9.49
CA GLU A 398 -20.46 39.47 -9.29
C GLU A 398 -21.07 39.54 -7.87
N GLY A 399 -20.44 38.91 -6.86
CA GLY A 399 -20.95 38.87 -5.48
C GLY A 399 -22.38 38.34 -5.33
N SER A 400 -22.92 37.67 -6.35
CA SER A 400 -24.33 37.30 -6.36
C SER A 400 -24.66 36.07 -7.21
N LEU A 401 -25.63 35.28 -6.73
CA LEU A 401 -26.22 34.16 -7.46
C LEU A 401 -27.56 34.61 -8.07
N LYS A 402 -27.68 34.49 -9.40
CA LYS A 402 -28.89 34.86 -10.16
C LYS A 402 -29.56 33.63 -10.75
N GLY A 403 -30.87 33.55 -10.63
CA GLY A 403 -31.66 32.47 -11.19
C GLY A 403 -33.12 32.85 -11.41
N ARG A 404 -33.93 31.85 -11.76
CA ARG A 404 -35.37 31.93 -11.97
C ARG A 404 -36.07 30.80 -11.21
N LEU A 405 -37.16 31.14 -10.57
CA LEU A 405 -38.07 30.23 -9.91
C LEU A 405 -39.27 29.97 -10.83
N GLU A 406 -39.53 28.69 -11.13
CA GLU A 406 -40.76 28.22 -11.77
C GLU A 406 -41.70 27.72 -10.67
N ASN A 407 -42.76 28.50 -10.39
CA ASN A 407 -43.77 28.13 -9.40
C ASN A 407 -44.90 27.34 -10.06
N ASN A 408 -45.11 26.09 -9.61
CA ASN A 408 -46.26 25.25 -9.98
C ASN A 408 -47.23 25.01 -8.80
N ASN A 409 -47.07 25.76 -7.70
CA ASN A 409 -47.89 25.63 -6.51
C ASN A 409 -48.68 26.92 -6.27
N PRO A 410 -50.00 26.91 -6.51
CA PRO A 410 -50.82 28.12 -6.41
C PRO A 410 -51.14 28.54 -4.97
N THR A 411 -50.82 27.71 -3.96
CA THR A 411 -51.16 27.98 -2.55
C THR A 411 -49.99 28.49 -1.71
N LEU A 412 -48.79 28.60 -2.28
CA LEU A 412 -47.62 29.13 -1.59
C LEU A 412 -47.60 30.66 -1.71
N GLY A 413 -47.43 31.36 -0.58
CA GLY A 413 -47.38 32.82 -0.54
C GLY A 413 -45.99 33.39 -0.78
N GLU A 414 -45.00 32.97 0.00
CA GLU A 414 -43.62 33.49 -0.06
C GLU A 414 -42.60 32.36 0.04
N VAL A 415 -41.44 32.56 -0.58
CA VAL A 415 -40.29 31.63 -0.53
C VAL A 415 -38.98 32.36 -0.32
N ILE A 416 -37.99 31.66 0.25
CA ILE A 416 -36.60 32.11 0.35
C ILE A 416 -35.71 31.09 -0.34
N VAL A 417 -34.75 31.58 -1.10
CA VAL A 417 -33.70 30.76 -1.71
C VAL A 417 -32.43 30.87 -0.87
N VAL A 418 -31.83 29.73 -0.54
CA VAL A 418 -30.69 29.61 0.36
C VAL A 418 -29.53 28.97 -0.39
N PHE A 419 -28.37 29.60 -0.32
CA PHE A 419 -27.15 29.17 -1.00
C PHE A 419 -26.01 28.94 -0.01
N TYR A 420 -25.55 27.69 0.03
CA TYR A 420 -24.44 27.26 0.87
C TYR A 420 -23.15 27.32 0.05
N TYR A 421 -22.41 28.42 0.19
CA TYR A 421 -21.24 28.71 -0.64
C TYR A 421 -19.90 28.40 0.06
N HIS A 422 -19.86 28.41 1.39
CA HIS A 422 -18.67 28.14 2.21
C HIS A 422 -19.01 27.14 3.34
N PRO A 423 -18.11 26.23 3.73
CA PRO A 423 -18.37 25.23 4.78
C PRO A 423 -18.48 25.83 6.19
N GLU A 424 -17.74 26.90 6.49
CA GLU A 424 -17.63 27.52 7.82
C GLU A 424 -18.48 28.79 8.01
N GLU A 425 -19.15 29.28 6.95
CA GLU A 425 -19.96 30.51 7.02
C GLU A 425 -21.46 30.20 7.00
N GLU A 426 -22.26 31.13 7.51
CA GLU A 426 -23.71 31.05 7.38
C GLU A 426 -24.11 31.10 5.89
N PRO A 427 -25.15 30.36 5.47
CA PRO A 427 -25.60 30.41 4.09
C PRO A 427 -26.09 31.81 3.72
N ALA A 428 -25.89 32.19 2.46
CA ALA A 428 -26.48 33.39 1.91
C ALA A 428 -27.96 33.15 1.58
N GLU A 429 -28.81 34.14 1.87
CA GLU A 429 -30.26 34.08 1.67
C GLU A 429 -30.74 35.18 0.73
N SER A 430 -31.74 34.89 -0.09
CA SER A 430 -32.46 35.94 -0.82
C SER A 430 -33.36 36.73 0.14
N GLU A 431 -33.73 37.96 -0.26
CA GLU A 431 -34.94 38.57 0.31
C GLU A 431 -36.16 37.64 0.06
N PRO A 432 -37.19 37.65 0.94
CA PRO A 432 -38.42 36.89 0.73
C PRO A 432 -39.05 37.24 -0.62
N ILE A 433 -39.33 36.21 -1.43
CA ILE A 433 -39.86 36.36 -2.78
C ILE A 433 -41.36 36.09 -2.74
N PRO A 434 -42.21 37.11 -2.98
CA PRO A 434 -43.65 36.92 -3.04
C PRO A 434 -44.05 36.20 -4.32
N LEU A 435 -44.85 35.14 -4.18
CA LEU A 435 -45.47 34.40 -5.26
C LEU A 435 -46.87 34.97 -5.51
N LYS A 436 -47.29 35.09 -6.77
CA LYS A 436 -48.66 35.51 -7.08
C LYS A 436 -49.62 34.34 -6.93
N ASP A 437 -50.86 34.65 -6.53
CA ASP A 437 -51.97 33.71 -6.64
C ASP A 437 -52.14 33.29 -8.11
N LEU A 438 -51.86 32.03 -8.40
CA LEU A 438 -51.93 31.47 -9.73
C LEU A 438 -53.29 30.82 -9.98
N GLU A 439 -53.85 31.03 -11.18
CA GLU A 439 -54.97 30.20 -11.64
C GLU A 439 -54.51 28.73 -11.77
N GLU A 440 -55.40 27.78 -11.48
CA GLU A 440 -55.12 26.35 -11.54
C GLU A 440 -54.54 25.96 -12.92
N ASN A 441 -53.32 25.40 -12.95
CA ASN A 441 -52.50 25.08 -14.15
C ASN A 441 -51.71 26.24 -14.80
N SER A 442 -51.50 27.37 -14.12
CA SER A 442 -50.57 28.42 -14.58
C SER A 442 -49.17 28.29 -13.95
N ILE A 443 -48.13 28.70 -14.67
CA ILE A 443 -46.72 28.67 -14.23
C ILE A 443 -46.23 30.11 -14.07
N GLU A 444 -45.80 30.50 -12.88
CA GLU A 444 -45.12 31.78 -12.67
C GLU A 444 -43.61 31.63 -12.80
N ASN A 445 -42.97 32.58 -13.48
CA ASN A 445 -41.52 32.68 -13.60
C ASN A 445 -41.05 33.95 -12.88
N ILE A 446 -40.26 33.79 -11.83
CA ILE A 446 -39.76 34.91 -11.01
C ILE A 446 -38.24 34.86 -10.97
N ASP A 447 -37.58 35.93 -11.38
CA ASP A 447 -36.12 36.01 -11.25
C ASP A 447 -35.74 36.30 -9.79
N PHE A 448 -34.67 35.69 -9.29
CA PHE A 448 -34.15 35.89 -7.95
C PHE A 448 -32.67 36.28 -7.95
N LEU A 449 -32.26 36.94 -6.87
CA LEU A 449 -30.89 37.35 -6.59
C LEU A 449 -30.56 36.98 -5.15
N ILE A 450 -29.41 36.35 -4.94
CA ILE A 450 -28.80 36.19 -3.61
C ILE A 450 -27.51 36.99 -3.64
N GLU A 451 -27.38 37.96 -2.74
CA GLU A 451 -26.10 38.64 -2.50
C GLU A 451 -25.27 37.75 -1.57
N VAL A 452 -24.09 37.35 -2.05
CA VAL A 452 -23.12 36.61 -1.26
C VAL A 452 -22.21 37.66 -0.61
N PRO A 453 -21.99 37.61 0.71
CA PRO A 453 -21.08 38.52 1.37
C PRO A 453 -19.72 38.58 0.65
N GLU A 454 -19.12 39.77 0.58
CA GLU A 454 -17.69 39.89 0.25
C GLU A 454 -16.92 39.20 1.38
N SER A 455 -16.63 37.91 1.23
CA SER A 455 -15.84 37.16 2.20
C SER A 455 -14.37 37.51 2.02
N SER A 456 -13.64 37.64 3.14
CA SER A 456 -12.18 37.72 3.12
C SER A 456 -11.51 36.35 2.91
N SER A 457 -12.31 35.27 2.93
CA SER A 457 -11.94 33.87 2.79
C SER A 457 -12.23 33.37 1.38
N PHE A 458 -11.35 32.53 0.84
CA PHE A 458 -11.52 32.00 -0.51
C PHE A 458 -12.60 30.91 -0.55
N ILE A 459 -13.45 30.93 -1.58
CA ILE A 459 -14.55 29.97 -1.74
C ILE A 459 -14.03 28.71 -2.42
N CYS A 460 -14.29 27.52 -1.86
CA CYS A 460 -13.95 26.28 -2.53
C CYS A 460 -14.72 26.12 -3.86
N THR A 461 -14.04 25.73 -4.94
CA THR A 461 -14.66 25.27 -6.20
C THR A 461 -15.33 23.92 -6.01
N GLY A 462 -16.35 23.62 -6.82
CA GLY A 462 -17.07 22.36 -6.68
C GLY A 462 -18.58 22.51 -6.78
N GLN A 463 -19.27 21.42 -6.49
CA GLN A 463 -20.72 21.36 -6.41
C GLN A 463 -21.23 21.96 -5.10
N ARG A 464 -22.21 22.85 -5.17
CA ARG A 464 -22.81 23.54 -4.02
C ARG A 464 -24.32 23.45 -4.03
N LEU A 465 -24.90 23.40 -2.84
CA LEU A 465 -26.32 23.18 -2.67
C LEU A 465 -27.08 24.51 -2.67
N VAL A 466 -28.16 24.56 -3.46
CA VAL A 466 -29.16 25.62 -3.45
C VAL A 466 -30.50 25.02 -3.04
N LYS A 467 -31.15 25.59 -2.05
CA LYS A 467 -32.43 25.12 -1.52
C LYS A 467 -33.47 26.23 -1.57
N VAL A 468 -34.73 25.83 -1.72
CA VAL A 468 -35.88 26.74 -1.63
C VAL A 468 -36.72 26.30 -0.44
N PHE A 469 -37.06 27.26 0.42
CA PHE A 469 -37.91 27.05 1.58
C PHE A 469 -39.18 27.90 1.45
N SER A 470 -40.30 27.39 1.98
CA SER A 470 -41.48 28.22 2.19
C SER A 470 -41.25 29.23 3.30
N VAL A 471 -42.03 30.30 3.32
CA VAL A 471 -42.08 31.27 4.41
C VAL A 471 -43.48 31.27 5.01
N ASN A 472 -43.56 31.06 6.32
CA ASN A 472 -44.81 31.12 7.07
C ASN A 472 -44.67 32.18 8.16
N ASP A 473 -45.49 33.23 8.11
CA ASP A 473 -45.48 34.35 9.07
C ASP A 473 -44.10 35.00 9.29
N GLY A 474 -43.30 35.10 8.22
CA GLY A 474 -41.95 35.67 8.27
C GLY A 474 -40.88 34.73 8.83
N ILE A 475 -41.19 33.44 9.02
CA ILE A 475 -40.26 32.42 9.50
C ILE A 475 -40.03 31.39 8.39
N ARG A 476 -38.78 30.92 8.23
CA ARG A 476 -38.42 29.83 7.31
C ARG A 476 -39.19 28.56 7.67
N GLY A 477 -39.96 28.05 6.72
CA GLY A 477 -40.74 26.82 6.79
C GLY A 477 -40.03 25.64 6.13
N ASP A 478 -40.81 24.77 5.49
CA ASP A 478 -40.36 23.50 4.93
C ASP A 478 -39.51 23.67 3.65
N GLU A 479 -38.58 22.73 3.43
CA GLU A 479 -37.81 22.63 2.18
C GLU A 479 -38.74 22.17 1.03
N LEU A 480 -38.87 23.00 0.01
CA LEU A 480 -39.74 22.76 -1.15
C LEU A 480 -39.01 22.06 -2.30
N THR A 481 -37.76 22.46 -2.55
CA THR A 481 -36.93 21.90 -3.61
C THR A 481 -35.45 22.16 -3.32
N ARG A 482 -34.58 21.36 -3.92
CA ARG A 482 -33.13 21.52 -3.86
C ARG A 482 -32.49 21.25 -5.22
N THR A 483 -31.40 21.93 -5.52
CA THR A 483 -30.57 21.68 -6.70
C THR A 483 -29.10 21.96 -6.39
N THR A 484 -28.22 21.54 -7.27
CA THR A 484 -26.79 21.80 -7.16
C THR A 484 -26.35 22.82 -8.21
N VAL A 485 -25.52 23.77 -7.79
CA VAL A 485 -24.80 24.70 -8.68
C VAL A 485 -23.32 24.40 -8.63
N TYR A 486 -22.58 24.70 -9.70
CA TYR A 486 -21.14 24.49 -9.73
C TYR A 486 -20.42 25.82 -9.53
N ILE A 487 -19.47 25.91 -8.59
CA ILE A 487 -18.56 27.05 -8.40
C ILE A 487 -17.21 26.71 -9.04
N SER A 488 -16.65 27.62 -9.83
CA SER A 488 -15.30 27.48 -10.39
C SER A 488 -14.50 28.78 -10.25
N THR A 489 -13.18 28.72 -10.47
CA THR A 489 -12.27 29.89 -10.55
C THR A 489 -12.66 30.94 -11.60
N ARG A 490 -13.63 30.62 -12.48
CA ARG A 490 -14.19 31.53 -13.49
C ARG A 490 -15.63 31.92 -13.16
N GLY A 491 -16.02 31.79 -11.89
CA GLY A 491 -17.37 32.05 -11.39
C GLY A 491 -18.25 30.80 -11.30
N THR A 492 -19.49 30.99 -10.86
CA THR A 492 -20.50 29.93 -10.85
C THR A 492 -20.89 29.51 -12.26
N GLN A 493 -21.32 28.26 -12.44
CA GLN A 493 -22.24 27.89 -13.51
C GLN A 493 -23.59 28.58 -13.24
N SER A 494 -23.64 29.89 -13.42
CA SER A 494 -24.70 30.44 -14.24
C SER A 494 -24.07 30.60 -15.61
N PRO A 495 -24.34 29.71 -16.59
CA PRO A 495 -23.84 29.94 -17.93
C PRO A 495 -24.34 31.33 -18.33
N THR A 496 -23.50 32.09 -19.01
CA THR A 496 -23.78 33.46 -19.44
C THR A 496 -25.00 33.58 -20.39
N ILE A 497 -25.83 32.54 -20.55
CA ILE A 497 -27.04 32.49 -21.37
C ILE A 497 -28.19 31.60 -20.77
N VAL A 498 -27.98 30.74 -19.75
CA VAL A 498 -29.07 29.91 -19.17
C VAL A 498 -29.18 30.16 -17.67
N GLN A 499 -30.20 30.92 -17.26
CA GLN A 499 -30.51 31.19 -15.86
C GLN A 499 -30.67 29.88 -15.08
N LEU A 500 -30.12 29.79 -13.87
CA LEU A 500 -30.41 28.71 -12.91
C LEU A 500 -31.93 28.62 -12.72
N VAL A 501 -32.59 27.53 -13.14
CA VAL A 501 -34.05 27.37 -12.99
C VAL A 501 -34.36 26.42 -11.85
N LEU A 502 -35.06 26.92 -10.82
CA LEU A 502 -35.54 26.16 -9.67
C LEU A 502 -37.03 25.89 -9.83
N LYS A 503 -37.45 24.63 -9.77
CA LYS A 503 -38.86 24.25 -9.91
C LYS A 503 -39.47 23.93 -8.56
N ILE A 504 -40.52 24.66 -8.18
CA ILE A 504 -41.35 24.32 -7.02
C ILE A 504 -42.38 23.28 -7.46
N PRO A 505 -42.48 22.13 -6.76
CA PRO A 505 -43.48 21.12 -7.07
C PRO A 505 -44.89 21.62 -6.73
N PRO A 506 -45.95 21.14 -7.43
CA PRO A 506 -47.32 21.44 -7.03
C PRO A 506 -47.57 20.95 -5.60
N GLY A 507 -48.33 21.74 -4.82
CA GLY A 507 -48.71 21.37 -3.47
C GLY A 507 -49.56 20.09 -3.45
N GLU A 508 -49.65 19.44 -2.28
CA GLU A 508 -50.67 18.41 -2.10
C GLU A 508 -52.05 19.02 -2.42
N PRO A 509 -52.91 18.32 -3.19
CA PRO A 509 -54.24 18.83 -3.46
C PRO A 509 -54.92 19.10 -2.12
N VAL A 510 -55.39 20.33 -1.93
CA VAL A 510 -56.27 20.64 -0.81
C VAL A 510 -57.45 19.69 -0.95
N ASP A 511 -57.56 18.71 -0.04
CA ASP A 511 -58.74 17.89 0.06
C ASP A 511 -59.86 18.84 0.45
N ASN A 512 -60.55 19.36 -0.56
CA ASN A 512 -61.75 20.15 -0.42
C ASN A 512 -62.82 19.17 0.05
N GLY A 513 -62.73 18.79 1.33
CA GLY A 513 -63.70 17.95 2.00
C GLY A 513 -65.06 18.56 1.75
N GLU A 514 -65.84 17.92 0.89
CA GLU A 514 -67.22 18.28 0.69
C GLU A 514 -67.90 18.19 2.06
N PRO A 515 -68.56 19.26 2.54
CA PRO A 515 -69.38 19.15 3.73
C PRO A 515 -70.58 18.25 3.39
N GLY A 516 -70.65 17.11 4.08
CA GLY A 516 -71.74 16.12 3.94
C GLY A 516 -73.10 16.58 4.44
#